data_AF-A0A2A9FJQ4-F1
#
_entry.id   AF-A0A2A9FJQ4-F1
#
_cell.length_a   1.000
_cell.length_b   1.000
_cell.length_c   1.000
_cell.angle_alpha   90.00
_cell.angle_beta   90.00
_cell.angle_gamma   90.00
#
_symmetry.space_group_name_H-M   'P 1'
#
loop_
_entity.id
_entity.type
_entity.pdbx_description
1 polymer ?
#
loop_
_entity_poly.entity_id
_entity_poly.type
_entity_poly.pdbx_seq_one_letter_code
_entity_poly.pdbx_strand_id
1 'polypeptide(L)'
;MSGVFGVENAGHSWEALQQAVDRVVAIIQSDPNKDRTDRIITRWLKRHLQRLGAEVHLNQLNSLVEDRDMLAENLENLVKKERLEGMLAGRQEGRQEGRQEGEHMKAEQIAHNLINRTEMDNQMIAEIAEIAGLTVDEVSRLRSEIKH
;
A
#
# COMPACT_ATOMS: atom_id res chain seq x y z
N MET A 1 -18.57 14.30 7.52
CA MET A 1 -17.52 13.41 6.98
C MET A 1 -16.15 14.08 7.13
N SER A 2 -15.52 14.00 8.29
CA SER A 2 -14.18 14.62 8.49
C SER A 2 -13.33 13.96 9.60
N GLY A 3 -13.87 13.00 10.36
CA GLY A 3 -13.08 12.28 11.37
C GLY A 3 -12.20 11.16 10.82
N VAL A 4 -12.49 10.64 9.62
CA VAL A 4 -11.79 9.48 9.05
C VAL A 4 -10.45 9.85 8.38
N PHE A 5 -10.26 11.12 8.00
CA PHE A 5 -8.95 11.61 7.50
C PHE A 5 -7.91 11.84 8.60
N GLY A 6 -8.30 11.87 9.87
CA GLY A 6 -7.37 12.12 10.98
C GLY A 6 -6.57 10.89 11.43
N VAL A 7 -7.01 9.69 11.04
CA VAL A 7 -6.33 8.42 11.38
C VAL A 7 -5.21 8.10 10.37
N GLU A 8 -5.25 8.77 9.22
CA GLU A 8 -4.20 8.96 8.21
C GLU A 8 -2.85 9.47 8.74
N ASN A 9 -2.74 9.86 10.02
CA ASN A 9 -1.64 10.72 10.50
C ASN A 9 -0.92 10.26 11.81
N ALA A 10 -1.03 9.00 12.24
CA ALA A 10 -0.43 8.55 13.52
C ALA A 10 0.99 7.93 13.45
N GLY A 11 1.51 7.60 12.25
CA GLY A 11 2.95 7.58 11.92
C GLY A 11 3.53 8.95 11.49
N HIS A 12 2.83 10.04 11.85
CA HIS A 12 2.78 11.41 11.28
C HIS A 12 3.96 12.39 11.23
N SER A 13 4.99 12.27 12.06
CA SER A 13 5.98 13.36 12.10
C SER A 13 7.31 12.93 12.69
N TRP A 14 8.36 13.63 12.25
CA TRP A 14 9.70 13.53 12.80
C TRP A 14 9.69 13.58 14.33
N GLU A 15 8.89 14.47 14.91
CA GLU A 15 8.78 14.66 16.35
C GLU A 15 8.14 13.45 17.05
N ALA A 16 7.16 12.80 16.45
CA ALA A 16 6.53 11.61 17.01
C ALA A 16 7.51 10.41 17.03
N LEU A 17 8.30 10.25 15.97
CA LEU A 17 9.36 9.25 15.90
C LEU A 17 10.44 9.56 16.95
N GLN A 18 10.91 10.81 17.02
CA GLN A 18 11.89 11.22 18.00
C GLN A 18 11.41 10.96 19.44
N GLN A 19 10.16 11.30 19.77
CA GLN A 19 9.55 11.00 21.07
C GLN A 19 9.46 9.50 21.37
N ALA A 20 9.20 8.67 20.36
CA ALA A 20 9.17 7.22 20.53
C ALA A 20 10.58 6.70 20.87
N VAL A 21 11.60 7.18 20.16
CA VAL A 21 12.99 6.83 20.46
C VAL A 21 13.40 7.34 21.85
N ASP A 22 13.04 8.57 22.22
CA ASP A 22 13.29 9.15 23.54
C ASP A 22 12.76 8.27 24.67
N ARG A 23 11.54 7.73 24.51
CA ARG A 23 10.93 6.82 25.50
C ARG A 23 11.72 5.53 25.64
N VAL A 24 12.17 4.94 24.53
CA VAL A 24 13.01 3.73 24.55
C VAL A 24 14.33 4.00 25.27
N VAL A 25 14.98 5.14 24.97
CA VAL A 25 16.22 5.56 25.63
C VAL A 25 16.00 5.77 27.13
N ALA A 26 14.91 6.42 27.53
CA ALA A 26 14.58 6.63 28.94
C ALA A 26 14.38 5.30 29.69
N ILE A 27 13.71 4.32 29.06
CA ILE A 27 13.56 2.97 29.63
C ILE A 27 14.93 2.32 29.84
N ILE A 28 15.82 2.39 28.84
CA ILE A 28 17.18 1.84 28.93
C ILE A 28 17.96 2.51 30.06
N GLN A 29 17.90 3.83 30.17
CA GLN A 29 18.61 4.58 31.21
C GLN A 29 18.10 4.28 32.63
N SER A 30 16.83 3.91 32.77
CA SER A 30 16.23 3.53 34.06
C SER A 30 16.60 2.11 34.52
N ASP A 31 17.20 1.29 33.63
CA ASP A 31 17.55 -0.09 33.92
C ASP A 31 18.84 -0.19 34.78
N PRO A 32 18.85 -0.98 35.88
CA PRO A 32 20.04 -1.16 36.70
C PRO A 32 21.27 -1.72 35.94
N ASN A 33 21.04 -2.37 34.80
CA ASN A 33 22.05 -2.91 33.90
C ASN A 33 21.99 -2.25 32.51
N LYS A 34 21.76 -0.92 32.50
CA LYS A 34 21.59 -0.10 31.29
C LYS A 34 22.58 -0.38 30.17
N ASP A 35 23.86 -0.60 30.46
CA ASP A 35 24.89 -0.84 29.43
C ASP A 35 24.66 -2.19 28.72
N ARG A 36 24.26 -3.23 29.47
CA ARG A 36 23.90 -4.52 28.89
C ARG A 36 22.59 -4.44 28.11
N THR A 37 21.61 -3.75 28.67
CA THR A 37 20.28 -3.57 28.09
C THR A 37 20.38 -2.80 26.77
N ASP A 38 21.10 -1.68 26.74
CA ASP A 38 21.41 -0.92 25.53
C ASP A 38 22.05 -1.82 24.48
N ARG A 39 23.14 -2.53 24.81
CA ARG A 39 23.86 -3.38 23.86
C ARG A 39 22.98 -4.50 23.27
N ILE A 40 22.02 -5.04 24.02
CA ILE A 40 21.08 -6.05 23.51
C ILE A 40 20.08 -5.42 22.56
N ILE A 41 19.46 -4.31 22.96
CA ILE A 41 18.42 -3.65 22.16
C ILE A 41 19.01 -3.03 20.90
N THR A 42 20.17 -2.36 20.97
CA THR A 42 20.91 -1.86 19.80
C THR A 42 21.14 -2.96 18.78
N ARG A 43 21.63 -4.14 19.21
CA ARG A 43 21.90 -5.27 18.31
C ARG A 43 20.63 -5.83 17.68
N TRP A 44 19.56 -5.98 18.47
CA TRP A 44 18.28 -6.46 17.97
C TRP A 44 17.69 -5.47 16.95
N LEU A 45 17.68 -4.18 17.28
CA LEU A 45 17.09 -3.14 16.44
C LEU A 45 17.87 -2.97 15.14
N LYS A 46 19.20 -2.91 15.19
CA LYS A 46 20.06 -2.87 14.00
C LYS A 46 19.74 -4.01 13.03
N ARG A 47 19.58 -5.24 13.54
CA ARG A 47 19.21 -6.40 12.72
C ARG A 47 17.79 -6.28 12.14
N HIS A 48 16.84 -5.77 12.92
CA HIS A 48 15.47 -5.60 12.46
C HIS A 48 15.38 -4.56 11.34
N LEU A 49 15.99 -3.38 11.54
CA LEU A 49 16.01 -2.30 10.57
C LEU A 49 16.73 -2.68 9.27
N GLN A 50 17.81 -3.46 9.36
CA GLN A 50 18.48 -4.02 8.18
C GLN A 50 17.54 -4.92 7.35
N ARG A 51 16.68 -5.72 7.99
CA ARG A 51 15.71 -6.57 7.26
C ARG A 51 14.60 -5.76 6.58
N LEU A 52 14.25 -4.61 7.16
CA LEU A 52 13.28 -3.67 6.58
C LEU A 52 13.91 -2.78 5.49
N GLY A 53 15.22 -2.91 5.22
CA GLY A 53 15.90 -2.13 4.19
C GLY A 53 16.13 -0.67 4.58
N ALA A 54 16.22 -0.37 5.89
CA ALA A 54 16.78 0.89 6.37
C ALA A 54 18.31 0.85 6.19
N GLU A 55 18.85 1.67 5.30
CA GLU A 55 20.24 1.55 4.83
C GLU A 55 21.20 2.61 5.39
N VAL A 56 20.69 3.70 5.96
CA VAL A 56 21.51 4.88 6.25
C VAL A 56 22.24 4.72 7.59
N HIS A 57 23.54 4.44 7.56
CA HIS A 57 24.42 4.50 8.74
C HIS A 57 24.09 3.55 9.90
N LEU A 58 23.25 2.52 9.74
CA LEU A 58 23.04 1.49 10.80
C LEU A 58 24.35 0.83 11.26
N ASN A 59 25.38 0.82 10.42
CA ASN A 59 26.71 0.32 10.79
C ASN A 59 27.38 1.17 11.90
N GLN A 60 27.06 2.45 11.97
CA GLN A 60 27.57 3.42 12.95
C GLN A 60 26.73 3.46 14.24
N LEU A 61 25.50 2.92 14.21
CA LEU A 61 24.66 2.73 15.39
C LEU A 61 25.31 1.72 16.35
N ASN A 62 25.90 2.24 17.44
CA ASN A 62 26.63 1.50 18.47
C ASN A 62 25.91 1.52 19.81
N SER A 63 25.14 2.57 20.10
CA SER A 63 24.32 2.70 21.30
C SER A 63 23.00 3.43 21.00
N LEU A 64 21.87 2.95 21.51
CA LEU A 64 20.61 3.67 21.34
C LEU A 64 20.57 4.94 22.18
N VAL A 65 21.27 4.94 23.31
CA VAL A 65 21.35 6.10 24.20
C VAL A 65 22.19 7.22 23.58
N GLU A 66 23.30 6.88 22.92
CA GLU A 66 24.20 7.87 22.31
C GLU A 66 23.76 8.28 20.90
N ASP A 67 23.29 7.33 20.08
CA ASP A 67 22.99 7.54 18.67
C ASP A 67 21.48 7.74 18.41
N ARG A 68 20.75 8.23 19.41
CA ARG A 68 19.29 8.40 19.37
C ARG A 68 18.81 9.16 18.14
N ASP A 69 19.47 10.26 17.80
CA ASP A 69 19.07 11.13 16.71
C ASP A 69 19.31 10.45 15.34
N MET A 70 20.39 9.65 15.23
CA MET A 70 20.68 8.83 14.05
C MET A 70 19.63 7.72 13.86
N LEU A 71 19.12 7.15 14.96
CA LEU A 71 18.03 6.18 14.90
C LEU A 71 16.72 6.84 14.45
N ALA A 72 16.39 8.03 14.97
CA ALA A 72 15.20 8.76 14.53
C ALA A 72 15.26 9.04 13.02
N GLU A 73 16.42 9.49 12.50
CA GLU A 73 16.65 9.75 11.06
C GLU A 73 16.43 8.48 10.22
N ASN A 74 16.94 7.34 10.68
CA ASN A 74 16.74 6.06 10.00
C ASN A 74 15.28 5.64 9.92
N LEU A 75 14.55 5.79 11.01
CA LEU A 75 13.13 5.45 11.06
C LEU A 75 12.32 6.39 10.16
N GLU A 76 12.65 7.68 10.12
CA GLU A 76 11.98 8.64 9.23
C GLU A 76 12.20 8.28 7.76
N ASN A 77 13.44 7.93 7.38
CA ASN A 77 13.76 7.52 6.01
C ASN A 77 13.02 6.23 5.62
N LEU A 78 12.90 5.26 6.53
CA LEU A 78 12.13 4.05 6.29
C LEU A 78 10.65 4.35 6.05
N VAL A 79 10.03 5.17 6.90
CA VAL A 79 8.62 5.58 6.75
C VAL A 79 8.39 6.32 5.42
N LYS A 80 9.30 7.23 5.04
CA LYS A 80 9.23 7.93 3.75
C LYS A 80 9.31 6.96 2.57
N LYS A 81 10.20 5.97 2.64
CA LYS A 81 10.36 4.95 1.60
C LYS A 81 9.10 4.11 1.46
N GLU A 82 8.57 3.56 2.56
CA GLU A 82 7.34 2.76 2.54
C GLU A 82 6.16 3.55 1.97
N ARG A 83 6.02 4.84 2.34
CA ARG A 83 4.98 5.70 1.79
C ARG A 83 5.14 5.91 0.28
N LEU A 84 6.37 6.12 -0.20
CA LEU A 84 6.64 6.29 -1.63
C LEU A 84 6.31 5.01 -2.41
N GLU A 85 6.76 3.86 -1.90
CA GLU A 85 6.47 2.55 -2.50
C GLU A 85 4.97 2.27 -2.53
N GLY A 86 4.25 2.55 -1.44
CA GLY A 86 2.79 2.42 -1.37
C GLY A 86 2.07 3.33 -2.37
N MET A 87 2.49 4.59 -2.52
CA MET A 87 1.92 5.50 -3.52
C MET A 87 2.18 5.02 -4.95
N LEU A 88 3.37 4.49 -5.24
CA LEU A 88 3.72 3.95 -6.55
C LEU A 88 2.91 2.69 -6.88
N ALA A 89 2.80 1.77 -5.91
CA ALA A 89 1.99 0.56 -6.04
C ALA A 89 0.52 0.91 -6.29
N GLY A 90 -0.08 1.77 -5.47
CA GLY A 90 -1.48 2.19 -5.65
C GLY A 90 -1.72 2.91 -6.98
N ARG A 91 -0.76 3.72 -7.46
CA ARG A 91 -0.86 4.35 -8.78
C ARG A 91 -0.73 3.33 -9.93
N GLN A 92 0.02 2.25 -9.74
CA GLN A 92 0.15 1.20 -10.75
C GLN A 92 -1.12 0.34 -10.79
N GLU A 93 -1.61 -0.09 -9.62
CA GLU A 93 -2.84 -0.86 -9.46
C GLU A 93 -4.04 -0.08 -10.00
N GLY A 94 -4.26 1.16 -9.57
CA GLY A 94 -5.38 1.97 -10.07
C GLY A 94 -5.32 2.26 -11.58
N ARG A 95 -4.12 2.30 -12.19
CA ARG A 95 -4.00 2.38 -13.66
C ARG A 95 -4.36 1.08 -14.36
N GLN A 96 -4.05 -0.06 -13.74
CA GLN A 96 -4.37 -1.37 -14.28
C GLN A 96 -5.87 -1.63 -14.17
N GLU A 97 -6.44 -1.43 -12.98
CA GLU A 97 -7.88 -1.56 -12.72
C GLU A 97 -8.67 -0.60 -13.61
N GLY A 98 -8.32 0.68 -13.65
CA GLY A 98 -9.02 1.65 -14.49
C GLY A 98 -8.94 1.34 -16.00
N ARG A 99 -7.88 0.66 -16.47
CA ARG A 99 -7.82 0.16 -17.84
C ARG A 99 -8.79 -1.01 -18.04
N GLN A 100 -8.78 -1.98 -17.13
CA GLN A 100 -9.66 -3.15 -17.20
C GLN A 100 -11.15 -2.74 -17.12
N GLU A 101 -11.50 -1.86 -16.19
CA GLU A 101 -12.86 -1.30 -16.07
C GLU A 101 -13.26 -0.53 -17.34
N GLY A 102 -12.35 0.27 -17.90
CA GLY A 102 -12.60 1.00 -19.15
C GLY A 102 -12.84 0.07 -20.35
N GLU A 103 -12.05 -0.99 -20.46
CA GLU A 103 -12.23 -2.03 -21.49
C GLU A 103 -13.56 -2.77 -21.30
N HIS A 104 -13.90 -3.13 -20.06
CA HIS A 104 -15.15 -3.80 -19.72
C HIS A 104 -16.38 -2.93 -20.02
N MET A 105 -16.40 -1.66 -19.59
CA MET A 105 -17.49 -0.72 -19.91
C MET A 105 -17.70 -0.56 -21.41
N LYS A 106 -16.60 -0.51 -22.18
CA LYS A 106 -16.68 -0.44 -23.64
C LYS A 106 -17.27 -1.72 -24.22
N ALA A 107 -16.87 -2.89 -23.69
CA ALA A 107 -17.42 -4.18 -24.07
C ALA A 107 -18.94 -4.24 -23.83
N GLU A 108 -19.38 -3.81 -22.65
CA GLU A 108 -20.80 -3.76 -22.29
C GLU A 108 -21.58 -2.85 -23.25
N GLN A 109 -21.03 -1.68 -23.58
CA GLN A 109 -21.66 -0.77 -24.52
C GLN A 109 -21.76 -1.37 -25.93
N ILE A 110 -20.75 -2.13 -26.38
CA ILE A 110 -20.78 -2.86 -27.65
C ILE A 110 -21.87 -3.95 -27.60
N ALA A 111 -21.87 -4.78 -26.56
CA ALA A 111 -22.86 -5.85 -26.38
C ALA A 111 -24.28 -5.27 -26.35
N HIS A 112 -24.51 -4.20 -25.61
CA HIS A 112 -25.79 -3.49 -25.55
C HIS A 112 -26.24 -2.99 -26.93
N ASN A 113 -25.33 -2.42 -27.72
CA ASN A 113 -25.64 -1.99 -29.09
C ASN A 113 -25.98 -3.17 -30.02
N LEU A 114 -25.24 -4.29 -29.91
CA LEU A 114 -25.48 -5.48 -30.72
C LEU A 114 -26.81 -6.14 -30.37
N ILE A 115 -27.14 -6.28 -29.08
CA ILE A 115 -28.43 -6.83 -28.62
C ILE A 115 -29.59 -6.00 -29.15
N ASN A 116 -29.46 -4.66 -29.15
CA ASN A 116 -30.54 -3.77 -29.58
C ASN A 116 -30.70 -3.69 -31.11
N ARG A 117 -29.62 -3.89 -31.88
CA ARG A 117 -29.62 -3.65 -33.33
C ARG A 117 -29.60 -4.92 -34.17
N THR A 118 -29.42 -6.08 -33.57
CA THR A 118 -29.23 -7.36 -34.28
C THR A 118 -29.97 -8.51 -33.59
N GLU A 119 -30.20 -9.59 -34.34
CA GLU A 119 -30.75 -10.86 -33.80
C GLU A 119 -29.65 -11.88 -33.43
N MET A 120 -28.39 -11.43 -33.27
CA MET A 120 -27.28 -12.30 -32.90
C MET A 120 -27.54 -13.03 -31.58
N ASP A 121 -27.09 -14.27 -31.43
CA ASP A 121 -27.16 -14.98 -30.16
C ASP A 121 -26.11 -14.48 -29.15
N ASN A 122 -26.24 -14.91 -27.89
CA ASN A 122 -25.35 -14.44 -26.82
C ASN A 122 -23.92 -14.95 -27.00
N GLN A 123 -23.74 -16.09 -27.68
CA GLN A 123 -22.44 -16.67 -27.96
C GLN A 123 -21.66 -15.79 -28.95
N MET A 124 -22.28 -15.44 -30.08
CA MET A 124 -21.69 -14.55 -31.09
C MET A 124 -21.42 -13.15 -30.53
N ILE A 125 -22.33 -12.61 -29.70
CA ILE A 125 -22.10 -11.29 -29.07
C ILE A 125 -20.96 -11.37 -28.05
N ALA A 126 -20.87 -12.45 -27.28
CA ALA A 126 -19.77 -12.67 -26.36
C ALA A 126 -18.45 -12.79 -27.13
N GLU A 127 -18.35 -13.55 -28.23
CA GLU A 127 -17.14 -13.64 -29.06
C GLU A 127 -16.69 -12.27 -29.60
N ILE A 128 -17.63 -11.42 -30.02
CA ILE A 128 -17.33 -10.05 -30.46
C ILE A 128 -16.86 -9.17 -29.29
N ALA A 129 -17.41 -9.39 -28.09
CA ALA A 129 -17.09 -8.65 -26.87
C ALA A 129 -15.93 -9.26 -26.05
N GLU A 130 -15.48 -10.48 -26.37
CA GLU A 130 -14.43 -11.25 -25.69
C GLU A 130 -13.08 -10.58 -25.87
N ILE A 131 -12.88 -9.87 -26.99
CA ILE A 131 -11.74 -8.96 -27.23
C ILE A 131 -11.62 -7.91 -26.12
N ALA A 132 -12.70 -7.64 -25.38
CA ALA A 132 -12.76 -6.69 -24.27
C ALA A 132 -13.25 -7.30 -22.94
N GLY A 133 -13.25 -8.64 -22.82
CA GLY A 133 -13.36 -9.35 -21.53
C GLY A 133 -14.76 -9.73 -21.04
N LEU A 134 -15.80 -9.70 -21.89
CA LEU A 134 -17.15 -10.15 -21.51
C LEU A 134 -17.39 -11.64 -21.74
N THR A 135 -18.12 -12.26 -20.82
CA THR A 135 -18.58 -13.66 -20.89
C THR A 135 -20.00 -13.79 -21.45
N VAL A 136 -20.36 -14.99 -21.90
CA VAL A 136 -21.72 -15.32 -22.39
C VAL A 136 -22.79 -15.11 -21.31
N ASP A 137 -22.46 -15.37 -20.04
CA ASP A 137 -23.36 -15.18 -18.90
C ASP A 137 -23.64 -13.69 -18.65
N GLU A 138 -22.63 -12.84 -18.80
CA GLU A 138 -22.77 -11.38 -18.71
C GLU A 138 -23.63 -10.82 -19.85
N VAL A 139 -23.39 -11.27 -21.09
CA VAL A 139 -24.23 -10.90 -22.24
C VAL A 139 -25.68 -11.36 -22.05
N SER A 140 -25.89 -12.55 -21.49
CA SER A 140 -27.23 -13.08 -21.20
C SER A 140 -27.96 -12.23 -20.17
N ARG A 141 -27.28 -11.78 -19.11
CA ARG A 141 -27.84 -10.86 -18.11
C ARG A 141 -28.21 -9.51 -18.73
N LEU A 142 -27.29 -8.87 -19.46
CA LEU A 142 -27.54 -7.60 -20.15
C LEU A 142 -28.75 -7.69 -21.09
N ARG A 143 -28.88 -8.80 -21.83
CA ARG A 143 -30.02 -9.02 -22.72
C ARG A 143 -31.35 -9.14 -21.98
N SER A 144 -31.35 -9.74 -20.79
CA SER A 144 -32.56 -9.83 -19.97
C SER A 144 -32.99 -8.45 -19.45
N GLU A 145 -32.05 -7.62 -19.01
CA GLU A 145 -32.31 -6.25 -18.52
C GLU A 145 -32.91 -5.34 -19.60
N ILE A 146 -32.46 -5.48 -20.85
CA ILE A 146 -32.97 -4.68 -21.99
C ILE A 146 -34.39 -5.09 -22.41
N LYS A 147 -34.75 -6.37 -22.24
CA LYS A 147 -36.06 -6.91 -22.67
C LYS A 147 -37.17 -6.70 -21.63
N HIS A 148 -36.84 -6.16 -20.45
CA HIS A 148 -37.78 -5.75 -19.40
C HIS A 148 -38.16 -4.27 -19.54
#